data_AF-A0A7W0NCD1-F1
#
_entry.id   AF-A0A7W0NCD1-F1
#
_cell.length_a   1.000
_cell.length_b   1.000
_cell.length_c   1.000
_cell.angle_alpha   90.00
_cell.angle_beta   90.00
_cell.angle_gamma   90.00
#
_symmetry.space_group_name_H-M   'P 1'
#
loop_
_entity.id
_entity.type
_entity.pdbx_description
1 polymer ?
#
loop_
_entity_poly.entity_id
_entity_poly.type
_entity_poly.pdbx_seq_one_letter_code
_entity_poly.pdbx_strand_id
1 'polypeptide(L)' 'MADSHVIQRDLHTVYPTVVRGEGVYLFDADGRRYLDGSGGSAAVTSIGHG' A
#
# COMPACT_ATOMS: atom_id res chain seq x y z
N MET A 1 -17.91 7.15 5.97
CA MET A 1 -17.04 5.96 5.90
C MET A 1 -17.28 5.35 4.53
N ALA A 2 -16.24 5.11 3.74
CA ALA A 2 -16.40 4.37 2.49
C ALA A 2 -16.97 2.98 2.82
N ASP A 3 -17.91 2.48 2.01
CA ASP A 3 -18.53 1.18 2.23
C ASP A 3 -17.47 0.09 2.06
N SER A 4 -16.92 -0.36 3.19
CA SER A 4 -15.76 -1.25 3.27
C SER A 4 -16.10 -2.41 4.15
N HIS A 5 -15.94 -3.61 3.61
CA HIS A 5 -16.05 -4.85 4.38
C HIS A 5 -14.74 -5.20 5.12
N VAL A 6 -13.73 -4.31 5.09
CA VAL A 6 -12.44 -4.48 5.76
C VAL A 6 -12.43 -3.71 7.08
N ILE A 7 -12.11 -4.40 8.18
CA ILE A 7 -11.86 -3.78 9.49
C ILE A 7 -10.41 -3.29 9.53
N GLN A 8 -10.24 -1.98 9.46
CA GLN A 8 -8.93 -1.32 9.41
C GLN A 8 -8.37 -1.10 10.81
N ARG A 9 -7.06 -0.81 10.89
CA ARG A 9 -6.37 -0.52 12.16
C ARG A 9 -6.94 0.70 12.88
N ASP A 10 -7.31 1.72 12.11
CA ASP A 10 -8.10 2.86 12.55
C ASP A 10 -9.33 2.97 11.65
N LEU A 11 -10.52 2.94 12.24
CA LEU A 11 -11.80 2.95 11.53
C LEU A 11 -12.18 4.34 11.00
N HIS A 12 -11.50 5.39 11.43
CA HIS A 12 -11.76 6.77 11.02
C HIS A 12 -10.81 7.27 9.93
N THR A 13 -9.69 6.57 9.72
CA THR A 13 -8.71 6.92 8.70
C THR A 13 -9.07 6.30 7.36
N VAL A 14 -9.06 7.12 6.29
CA VAL A 14 -9.17 6.62 4.91
C VAL A 14 -7.78 6.30 4.40
N TYR A 15 -7.54 5.03 4.07
CA TYR A 15 -6.26 4.57 3.55
C TYR A 15 -6.29 4.50 2.01
N PRO A 16 -5.21 4.91 1.32
CA PRO A 16 -5.06 4.65 -0.11
C PRO A 16 -5.11 3.14 -0.40
N THR A 17 -5.80 2.76 -1.47
CA THR A 17 -5.83 1.37 -1.92
C THR A 17 -4.74 1.15 -2.95
N VAL A 18 -3.70 0.41 -2.57
CA VAL A 18 -2.63 -0.02 -3.48
C VAL A 18 -3.16 -1.14 -4.39
N VAL A 19 -2.97 -0.99 -5.70
CA VAL A 19 -3.46 -1.95 -6.72
C VAL A 19 -2.34 -2.67 -7.45
N ARG A 20 -1.10 -2.17 -7.36
CA ARG A 20 0.08 -2.79 -7.99
C ARG A 20 1.36 -2.42 -7.24
N GLY A 21 2.31 -3.35 -7.19
CA GLY A 21 3.71 -3.09 -6.84
C GLY A 21 4.61 -3.53 -7.99
N GLU A 22 5.75 -2.86 -8.18
CA GLU A 22 6.77 -3.22 -9.18
C GLU A 22 8.14 -2.73 -8.70
N GLY A 23 9.09 -3.65 -8.50
CA GLY A 23 10.39 -3.33 -7.92
C GLY A 23 10.25 -2.59 -6.58
N VAL A 24 10.85 -1.41 -6.46
CA VAL A 24 10.80 -0.58 -5.23
C VAL A 24 9.57 0.35 -5.16
N TYR A 25 8.59 0.19 -6.06
CA TYR A 25 7.45 1.11 -6.14
C TYR A 25 6.11 0.44 -5.86
N LEU A 26 5.19 1.22 -5.29
CA LEU A 26 3.77 0.92 -5.13
C LEU A 26 2.92 1.91 -5.91
N PHE A 27 1.77 1.47 -6.40
CA PHE A 27 0.83 2.26 -7.18
C PHE A 27 -0.57 2.15 -6.58
N ASP A 28 -1.18 3.30 -6.27
CA ASP A 28 -2.57 3.34 -5.79
C ASP A 28 -3.60 3.35 -6.92
N ALA A 29 -4.86 3.19 -6.56
CA ALA A 29 -5.99 3.22 -7.49
C ALA A 29 -6.17 4.58 -8.21
N ASP A 30 -5.63 5.67 -7.65
CA ASP A 30 -5.66 7.01 -8.23
C ASP A 30 -4.47 7.25 -9.20
N GLY A 31 -3.58 6.27 -9.36
CA GLY A 31 -2.41 6.34 -10.23
C GLY A 31 -1.18 7.02 -9.60
N ARG A 32 -1.20 7.32 -8.30
CA ARG A 32 -0.03 7.83 -7.58
C ARG A 32 1.00 6.73 -7.39
N ARG A 33 2.28 7.10 -7.50
CA ARG A 33 3.43 6.22 -7.31
C ARG A 33 4.16 6.56 -6.02
N TYR A 34 4.45 5.54 -5.23
CA TYR A 34 5.12 5.63 -3.93
C TYR A 34 6.40 4.82 -3.95
N LEU A 35 7.48 5.36 -3.39
CA LEU A 35 8.70 4.62 -3.12
C LEU A 35 8.51 3.80 -1.84
N ASP A 36 8.65 2.48 -1.92
CA ASP A 36 8.75 1.63 -0.73
C ASP A 36 10.18 1.66 -0.20
N GLY A 37 10.51 2.71 0.55
CA GLY A 37 11.82 2.87 1.18
C GLY A 37 12.02 2.00 2.43
N SER A 38 10.94 1.47 3.00
CA SER A 38 10.97 0.61 4.19
C SER A 38 11.08 -0.88 3.87
N GLY A 39 10.68 -1.28 2.65
CA GLY A 39 10.46 -2.67 2.29
C GLY A 39 9.25 -3.29 3.01
N GLY A 40 8.25 -2.49 3.37
CA GLY A 40 7.15 -2.88 4.27
C GLY A 40 7.54 -3.03 5.75
N SER A 41 6.64 -3.62 6.55
CA SER A 41 6.71 -3.60 8.03
C SER A 41 7.95 -4.23 8.67
N ALA A 42 8.73 -5.01 7.91
CA ALA A 42 9.97 -5.64 8.37
C ALA A 42 10.97 -5.86 7.22
N ALA A 43 11.04 -4.93 6.26
CA ALA A 43 11.86 -5.07 5.04
C ALA A 43 11.59 -6.40 4.28
N VAL A 44 10.33 -6.83 4.28
CA VAL A 44 9.87 -8.10 3.69
C VAL A 44 9.99 -8.13 2.17
N THR A 45 10.04 -6.98 1.52
CA THR A 45 10.20 -6.83 0.06
C THR A 45 11.65 -6.51 -0.31
N SER A 46 12.62 -7.20 0.30
CA SER A 46 14.06 -6.98 0.08
C SER A 46 14.52 -7.21 -1.37
N ILE A 47 13.80 -8.03 -2.13
CA ILE A 47 14.03 -8.24 -3.57
C ILE A 47 13.11 -7.38 -4.46
N GLY A 48 12.33 -6.49 -3.86
CA GLY A 48 11.28 -5.72 -4.52
C GLY A 48 9.96 -6.49 -4.66
N HIS A 49 8.96 -5.77 -5.15
CA HIS A 49 7.68 -6.32 -5.59
C HIS A 49 7.83 -6.87 -7.02
N GLY A 50 6.94 -7.82 -7.36
CA GLY A 50 6.97 -8.59 -8.60
C GLY A 50 7.15 -7.81 -9.90
#